data_AF-A0A645DNB1-F1
#
_entry.id   AF-A0A645DNB1-F1
#
_cell.length_a   1.000
_cell.length_b   1.000
_cell.length_c   1.000
_cell.angle_alpha   90.00
_cell.angle_beta   90.00
_cell.angle_gamma   90.00
#
_symmetry.space_group_name_H-M   'P 1'
#
loop_
_entity.id
_entity.type
_entity.pdbx_description
1 polymer ?
#
loop_
_entity_poly.entity_id
_entity_poly.type
_entity_poly.pdbx_seq_one_letter_code
_entity_poly.pdbx_strand_id
1 'polypeptide(L)'
;MPEDLQALTLKVAALVRLADALDYSRMESKIGKVTVGKQSIVFEIQGNGSIIDAERMRNKGDLWHLLYNTKLDFVAEIKKS
;
A
#
# COMPACT_ATOMS: atom_id res chain seq x y z
N MET A 1 -11.49 23.69 6.39
CA MET A 1 -11.95 22.87 5.25
C MET A 1 -13.21 22.15 5.71
N PRO A 2 -14.29 22.02 4.91
CA PRO A 2 -15.43 21.19 5.28
C PRO A 2 -14.96 19.77 5.64
N GLU A 3 -15.58 19.14 6.64
CA GLU A 3 -15.12 17.84 7.18
C GLU A 3 -15.06 16.75 6.10
N ASP A 4 -16.08 16.68 5.25
CA ASP A 4 -16.13 15.72 4.13
C ASP A 4 -14.99 15.94 3.12
N LEU A 5 -14.66 17.21 2.85
CA LEU A 5 -13.59 17.56 1.95
C LEU A 5 -12.21 17.23 2.57
N GLN A 6 -12.06 17.38 3.88
CA GLN A 6 -10.85 16.99 4.60
C GLN A 6 -10.66 15.48 4.60
N ALA A 7 -11.72 14.71 4.88
CA ALA A 7 -11.70 13.26 4.83
C ALA A 7 -11.32 12.75 3.43
N LEU A 8 -11.91 13.33 2.38
CA LEU A 8 -11.58 13.00 1.00
C LEU A 8 -10.11 13.34 0.68
N THR A 9 -9.64 14.52 1.08
CA THR A 9 -8.26 14.95 0.85
C THR A 9 -7.26 13.99 1.49
N LEU A 10 -7.51 13.58 2.73
CA LEU A 10 -6.65 12.64 3.45
C LEU A 10 -6.66 11.25 2.81
N LYS A 11 -7.81 10.79 2.31
CA LYS A 11 -7.91 9.54 1.55
C LYS A 11 -7.04 9.56 0.31
N VAL A 12 -7.15 10.63 -0.49
CA VAL A 12 -6.37 10.79 -1.72
C VAL A 12 -4.88 10.88 -1.39
N ALA A 13 -4.50 11.64 -0.36
CA ALA A 13 -3.11 11.74 0.09
C ALA A 13 -2.54 10.38 0.49
N ALA A 14 -3.30 9.55 1.21
CA ALA A 14 -2.88 8.20 1.57
C ALA A 14 -2.66 7.31 0.34
N LEU A 15 -3.56 7.36 -0.64
CA LEU A 15 -3.44 6.59 -1.88
C LEU A 15 -2.24 7.03 -2.73
N VAL A 16 -2.01 8.34 -2.86
CA VAL A 16 -0.86 8.88 -3.59
C VAL A 16 0.46 8.46 -2.93
N ARG A 17 0.55 8.49 -1.59
CA ARG A 17 1.72 8.01 -0.85
C ARG A 17 2.04 6.54 -1.14
N LEU A 18 1.01 5.69 -1.24
CA LEU A 18 1.17 4.27 -1.56
C LEU A 18 1.59 4.06 -3.03
N ALA A 19 1.02 4.82 -3.97
CA ALA A 19 1.42 4.76 -5.38
C ALA A 19 2.88 5.19 -5.57
N ASP A 20 3.30 6.28 -4.94
CA ASP A 20 4.69 6.74 -4.94
C ASP A 20 5.65 5.71 -4.31
N ALA A 21 5.21 4.98 -3.27
CA ALA A 21 5.99 3.90 -2.68
C ALA A 21 6.24 2.74 -3.64
N LEU A 22 5.22 2.37 -4.43
CA LEU A 22 5.27 1.27 -5.38
C LEU A 22 6.15 1.57 -6.60
N ASP A 23 6.14 2.81 -7.08
CA ASP A 23 6.89 3.23 -8.28
C ASP A 23 8.33 3.67 -7.97
N TYR A 24 8.68 3.79 -6.70
CA TYR A 24 9.95 4.40 -6.28
C TYR A 24 11.19 3.64 -6.77
N SER A 25 11.19 2.30 -6.74
CA SER A 25 12.37 1.52 -7.13
C SER A 25 12.72 1.64 -8.61
N ARG A 26 11.77 2.10 -9.46
CA ARG A 26 11.85 1.98 -10.93
C ARG A 26 12.13 0.54 -11.40
N MET A 27 11.86 -0.46 -10.56
CA MET A 27 12.08 -1.89 -10.85
C MET A 27 10.79 -2.59 -11.32
N GLU A 28 9.84 -1.79 -11.83
CA GLU A 28 8.57 -2.24 -12.42
C GLU A 28 7.74 -3.15 -11.49
N SER A 29 7.76 -2.87 -10.19
CA SER A 29 6.92 -3.61 -9.26
C SER A 29 5.43 -3.36 -9.50
N LYS A 30 4.63 -4.42 -9.32
CA LYS A 30 3.19 -4.40 -9.59
C LYS A 30 2.41 -5.00 -8.44
N ILE A 31 1.17 -4.55 -8.26
CA ILE A 31 0.23 -5.19 -7.34
C ILE A 31 -0.22 -6.51 -7.97
N GLY A 32 0.03 -7.61 -7.26
CA GLY A 32 -0.42 -8.95 -7.59
C GLY A 32 -1.73 -9.29 -6.89
N LYS A 33 -1.78 -10.44 -6.22
CA LYS A 33 -2.98 -10.87 -5.50
C LYS A 33 -3.32 -9.93 -4.33
N VAL A 34 -4.61 -9.62 -4.20
CA VAL A 34 -5.15 -8.89 -3.05
C VAL A 34 -6.00 -9.85 -2.21
N THR A 35 -5.73 -9.92 -0.92
CA THR A 35 -6.50 -10.72 0.05
C THR A 35 -7.15 -9.81 1.08
N VAL A 36 -8.48 -9.82 1.13
CA VAL A 36 -9.27 -9.00 2.05
C VAL A 36 -9.65 -9.82 3.28
N GLY A 37 -9.19 -9.37 4.45
CA GLY A 37 -9.57 -9.89 5.76
C GLY A 37 -10.59 -8.98 6.46
N LYS A 38 -10.92 -9.29 7.73
CA LYS A 38 -11.91 -8.52 8.51
C LYS A 38 -11.46 -7.09 8.86
N GLN A 39 -10.17 -6.88 9.11
CA GLN A 39 -9.59 -5.57 9.51
C GLN A 39 -8.25 -5.30 8.82
N SER A 40 -7.93 -6.11 7.81
CA SER A 40 -6.69 -5.98 7.06
C SER A 40 -6.90 -6.30 5.60
N ILE A 41 -6.09 -5.68 4.76
CA ILE A 41 -5.97 -6.00 3.34
C ILE A 41 -4.50 -6.30 3.09
N VAL A 42 -4.22 -7.48 2.54
CA VAL A 42 -2.88 -7.91 2.18
C VAL A 42 -2.71 -7.79 0.68
N PHE A 43 -1.72 -7.01 0.25
CA PHE A 43 -1.32 -6.85 -1.14
C PHE A 43 -0.02 -7.61 -1.38
N GLU A 44 -0.06 -8.51 -2.36
CA GLU A 44 1.14 -9.06 -2.93
C GLU A 44 1.79 -8.04 -3.86
N ILE A 45 3.11 -7.87 -3.72
CA ILE A 45 3.94 -7.06 -4.61
C ILE A 45 4.79 -8.02 -5.44
N GLN A 46 4.71 -7.86 -6.76
CA GLN A 46 5.44 -8.66 -7.74
C GLN A 46 6.54 -7.83 -8.39
N GLY A 47 7.47 -8.48 -9.09
CA GLY A 47 8.58 -7.84 -9.78
C GLY A 47 9.90 -7.86 -9.01
N ASN A 48 10.97 -7.37 -9.64
CA ASN A 48 12.34 -7.47 -9.12
C ASN A 48 12.56 -6.59 -7.87
N GLY A 49 11.82 -5.50 -7.73
CA GLY A 49 11.87 -4.60 -6.57
C GLY A 49 10.91 -4.97 -5.43
N SER A 50 10.19 -6.09 -5.53
CA SER A 50 9.02 -6.37 -4.69
C SER A 50 9.27 -6.34 -3.19
N ILE A 51 10.43 -6.83 -2.74
CA ILE A 51 10.81 -6.82 -1.32
C ILE A 51 10.97 -5.39 -0.82
N ILE A 52 11.72 -4.57 -1.55
CA ILE A 52 12.03 -3.18 -1.19
C ILE A 52 10.75 -2.35 -1.23
N ASP A 53 9.94 -2.50 -2.27
CA ASP A 53 8.73 -1.71 -2.44
C ASP A 53 7.63 -2.14 -1.46
N ALA A 54 7.51 -3.44 -1.13
CA ALA A 54 6.61 -3.89 -0.07
C ALA A 54 6.97 -3.29 1.30
N GLU A 55 8.26 -3.22 1.64
CA GLU A 55 8.71 -2.60 2.88
C GLU A 55 8.39 -1.09 2.91
N ARG A 56 8.66 -0.38 1.82
CA ARG A 56 8.32 1.05 1.70
C ARG A 56 6.83 1.32 1.77
N MET A 57 6.03 0.51 1.09
CA MET A 57 4.57 0.60 1.13
C MET A 57 4.05 0.37 2.55
N ARG A 58 4.63 -0.57 3.31
CA ARG A 58 4.29 -0.78 4.72
C ARG A 58 4.55 0.48 5.57
N ASN A 59 5.69 1.12 5.37
CA ASN A 59 6.03 2.35 6.08
C ASN A 59 5.12 3.53 5.70
N LYS A 60 4.71 3.64 4.42
CA LYS A 60 3.86 4.73 3.92
C LYS A 60 2.34 4.47 4.06
N GLY A 61 1.94 3.25 4.41
CA GLY A 61 0.56 2.84 4.66
C GLY A 61 0.04 3.21 6.06
N ASP A 62 0.90 3.77 6.91
CA ASP A 62 0.59 4.27 8.25
C ASP A 62 -0.64 5.20 8.28
N LEU A 63 -0.70 6.16 7.35
CA LEU A 63 -1.79 7.13 7.26
C LEU A 63 -3.13 6.45 6.99
N TRP A 64 -3.17 5.39 6.17
CA TRP A 64 -4.42 4.68 5.89
C TRP A 64 -4.98 4.00 7.14
N HIS A 65 -4.10 3.37 7.93
CA HIS A 65 -4.50 2.72 9.18
C HIS A 65 -5.06 3.74 10.18
N LEU A 66 -4.44 4.92 10.29
CA LEU A 66 -4.92 6.00 11.15
C LEU A 66 -6.30 6.54 10.73
N LEU A 67 -6.59 6.58 9.43
CA LEU A 67 -7.85 7.12 8.91
C LEU A 67 -9.02 6.12 8.97
N TYR A 68 -8.76 4.83 8.73
CA TYR A 68 -9.82 3.85 8.45
C TYR A 68 -9.83 2.62 9.35
N ASN A 69 -9.02 2.59 10.42
CA ASN A 69 -8.85 1.44 11.31
C ASN A 69 -8.69 0.10 10.56
N THR A 70 -8.13 0.18 9.35
CA THR A 70 -7.94 -0.94 8.43
C THR A 70 -6.46 -1.02 8.15
N LYS A 71 -5.83 -2.13 8.50
CA LYS A 71 -4.40 -2.31 8.27
C LYS A 71 -4.15 -2.68 6.80
N LEU A 72 -3.21 -1.99 6.15
CA LEU A 72 -2.70 -2.42 4.86
C LEU A 72 -1.37 -3.14 5.09
N ASP A 73 -1.27 -4.39 4.65
CA ASP A 73 -0.03 -5.16 4.66
C ASP A 73 0.43 -5.40 3.23
N PHE A 74 1.74 -5.40 3.03
CA PHE A 74 2.38 -5.59 1.73
C PHE A 74 3.39 -6.70 1.88
N VAL A 75 3.36 -7.70 1.00
CA VAL A 75 4.26 -8.86 1.00
C VAL A 75 4.84 -9.06 -0.38
N ALA A 76 6.13 -9.37 -0.48
CA ALA A 76 6.72 -9.75 -1.75
C ALA A 76 6.23 -11.14 -2.16
N GLU A 77 5.97 -11.33 -3.45
CA GLU A 77 5.73 -12.65 -4.03
C GLU A 77 6.95 -13.55 -3.78
N ILE A 78 6.76 -14.61 -3.01
CA ILE A 78 7.77 -15.65 -2.88
C ILE A 78 7.64 -16.54 -4.11
N LYS A 79 8.52 -16.33 -5.10
CA LYS A 79 8.67 -17.29 -6.19
C LYS A 79 9.01 -18.65 -5.58
N LYS A 80 8.09 -19.60 -5.66
CA LYS A 80 8.39 -21.00 -5.34
C LYS A 80 9.39 -21.50 -6.38
N SER A 81 10.62 -21.74 -5.93
CA SER A 81 11.67 -22.47 -6.64
C SER A 81 11.23 -23.90 -6.95
#